data_AF-A0A1F5FMX0-F1
#
_entry.id   AF-A0A1F5FMX0-F1
#
_cell.length_a   1.000
_cell.length_b   1.000
_cell.length_c   1.000
_cell.angle_alpha   90.00
_cell.angle_beta   90.00
_cell.angle_gamma   90.00
#
_symmetry.space_group_name_H-M   'P 1'
#
loop_
_entity.id
_entity.type
_entity.pdbx_description
1 polymer ?
#
loop_
_entity_poly.entity_id
_entity_poly.type
_entity_poly.pdbx_seq_one_letter_code
_entity_poly.pdbx_strand_id
1 'polypeptide(L)'
;MEKYSHKNVELGQEREKIVCDFAILEATEGFAQLTEKQREIIRVSLIVQARAERDMDPSHKNDPWYYDWRKRRGLRAKYQGSLEHIKQWYCHVAVAALENEDLSPTRPPNCKREFFDGAYLAIDQEFELRKAVEFFGYPCVVHVSTELGNSSGETTKFHTFLALGHGPKGEIVVWEKQRIGLPYRVVSLSQVYDDYSHAHFWGFRNLRSST
;
A
#
# COMPACT_ATOMS: atom_id res chain seq x y z
N MET A 1 26.19 35.26 3.18
CA MET A 1 25.08 34.47 3.76
C MET A 1 24.62 33.52 2.67
N GLU A 2 25.20 32.32 2.63
CA GLU A 2 24.86 31.29 1.66
C GLU A 2 23.38 30.96 1.80
N LYS A 3 22.64 31.05 0.69
CA LYS A 3 21.28 30.53 0.63
C LYS A 3 21.38 29.03 0.83
N TYR A 4 21.05 28.54 2.02
CA TYR A 4 20.79 27.13 2.24
C TYR A 4 19.81 26.68 1.16
N SER A 5 20.29 25.81 0.26
CA SER A 5 19.47 25.24 -0.78
C SER A 5 18.47 24.30 -0.12
N HIS A 6 17.27 24.79 0.17
CA HIS A 6 16.15 23.98 0.67
C HIS A 6 15.93 22.70 -0.16
N LYS A 7 16.28 22.75 -1.46
CA LYS A 7 16.23 21.60 -2.38
C LYS A 7 17.11 20.41 -1.97
N ASN A 8 18.23 20.63 -1.27
CA ASN A 8 19.14 19.53 -0.90
C ASN A 8 18.70 18.83 0.40
N VAL A 9 18.05 19.56 1.31
CA VAL A 9 17.55 19.01 2.58
C VAL A 9 16.35 18.09 2.34
N GLU A 10 15.44 18.49 1.45
CA GLU A 10 14.24 17.71 1.08
C GLU A 10 14.59 16.39 0.36
N LEU A 11 15.65 16.38 -0.47
CA LEU A 11 16.15 15.17 -1.12
C LEU A 11 16.81 14.18 -0.13
N GLY A 12 17.41 14.69 0.95
CA GLY A 12 17.98 13.87 2.02
C GLY A 12 16.90 13.12 2.80
N GLN A 13 15.88 13.86 3.26
CA GLN A 13 14.75 13.30 4.01
C GLN A 13 13.96 12.26 3.21
N GLU A 14 13.75 12.49 1.91
CA GLU A 14 13.10 11.53 1.02
C GLU A 14 13.87 10.21 0.95
N ARG A 15 15.19 10.29 0.75
CA ARG A 15 16.07 9.12 0.67
C ARG A 15 16.09 8.38 2.00
N GLU A 16 16.20 9.11 3.11
CA GLU A 16 16.18 8.54 4.46
C GLU A 16 14.87 7.79 4.71
N LYS A 17 13.71 8.36 4.35
CA LYS A 17 12.42 7.68 4.48
C LYS A 17 12.36 6.39 3.67
N ILE A 18 12.76 6.42 2.39
CA ILE A 18 12.75 5.22 1.54
C ILE A 18 13.68 4.15 2.11
N VAL A 19 14.87 4.53 2.58
CA VAL A 19 15.83 3.62 3.20
C VAL A 19 15.23 3.00 4.47
N CYS A 20 14.57 3.79 5.32
CA CYS A 20 13.91 3.28 6.52
C CYS A 20 12.76 2.33 6.19
N ASP A 21 11.87 2.72 5.27
CA ASP A 21 10.74 1.88 4.83
C ASP A 21 11.24 0.55 4.26
N PHE A 22 12.31 0.58 3.48
CA PHE A 22 12.89 -0.62 2.88
C PHE A 22 13.58 -1.51 3.92
N ALA A 23 14.32 -0.93 4.87
CA ALA A 23 14.92 -1.68 5.96
C ALA A 23 13.86 -2.38 6.84
N ILE A 24 12.70 -1.75 7.05
CA ILE A 24 11.57 -2.38 7.75
C ILE A 24 11.06 -3.58 6.96
N LEU A 25 10.86 -3.44 5.63
CA LEU A 25 10.40 -4.53 4.78
C LEU A 25 11.41 -5.69 4.74
N GLU A 26 12.70 -5.40 4.60
CA GLU A 26 13.78 -6.39 4.57
C GLU A 26 13.91 -7.20 5.87
N ALA A 27 13.46 -6.65 7.00
CA ALA A 27 13.44 -7.35 8.28
C ALA A 27 12.31 -8.40 8.40
N THR A 28 11.34 -8.43 7.47
CA THR A 28 10.17 -9.31 7.53
C THR A 28 10.39 -10.63 6.79
N GLU A 29 9.83 -11.71 7.34
CA GLU A 29 9.94 -13.07 6.82
C GLU A 29 9.27 -13.30 5.45
N GLY A 30 8.19 -12.56 5.16
CA GLY A 30 7.47 -12.64 3.89
C GLY A 30 8.16 -11.86 2.77
N PHE A 31 8.89 -10.78 3.08
CA PHE A 31 9.66 -10.04 2.06
C PHE A 31 10.81 -10.87 1.49
N ALA A 32 11.44 -11.71 2.31
CA ALA A 32 12.46 -12.66 1.88
C ALA A 32 11.93 -13.69 0.87
N GLN A 33 10.63 -14.02 0.94
CA GLN A 33 9.98 -15.00 0.06
C GLN A 33 9.51 -14.43 -1.29
N LEU A 34 9.48 -13.10 -1.43
CA LEU A 34 9.11 -12.45 -2.69
C LEU A 34 10.15 -12.74 -3.79
N THR A 35 9.71 -12.71 -5.05
CA THR A 35 10.65 -12.71 -6.19
C THR A 35 11.43 -11.40 -6.25
N GLU A 36 12.55 -11.38 -6.99
CA GLU A 36 13.31 -10.15 -7.21
C GLU A 36 12.44 -9.05 -7.84
N LYS A 37 11.61 -9.40 -8.82
CA LYS A 37 10.70 -8.45 -9.48
C LYS A 37 9.61 -7.95 -8.54
N GLN A 38 9.05 -8.80 -7.69
CA GLN A 38 8.08 -8.38 -6.66
C GLN A 38 8.70 -7.37 -5.69
N ARG A 39 9.93 -7.62 -5.22
CA ARG A 39 10.68 -6.66 -4.39
C ARG A 39 10.93 -5.34 -5.14
N GLU A 40 11.24 -5.41 -6.43
CA GLU A 40 11.46 -4.22 -7.25
C GLU A 40 10.17 -3.41 -7.44
N ILE A 41 9.01 -4.05 -7.65
CA ILE A 41 7.71 -3.37 -7.70
C ILE A 41 7.44 -2.60 -6.40
N ILE A 42 7.66 -3.23 -5.24
CA ILE A 42 7.50 -2.55 -3.94
C ILE A 42 8.46 -1.35 -3.84
N ARG A 43 9.75 -1.54 -4.17
CA ARG A 43 10.74 -0.45 -4.15
C ARG A 43 10.35 0.71 -5.04
N VAL A 44 9.98 0.43 -6.30
CA VAL A 44 9.57 1.45 -7.28
C VAL A 44 8.33 2.18 -6.78
N SER A 45 7.36 1.48 -6.19
CA SER A 45 6.15 2.11 -5.64
C SER A 45 6.45 3.15 -4.55
N LEU A 46 7.41 2.85 -3.66
CA LEU A 46 7.83 3.78 -2.60
C LEU A 46 8.61 4.98 -3.17
N ILE A 47 9.45 4.76 -4.18
CA ILE A 47 10.15 5.85 -4.89
C ILE A 47 9.14 6.76 -5.61
N VAL A 48 8.15 6.17 -6.28
CA VAL A 48 7.08 6.91 -6.95
C VAL A 48 6.28 7.74 -5.94
N GLN A 49 5.96 7.17 -4.78
CA GLN A 49 5.31 7.89 -3.69
C GLN A 49 6.11 9.10 -3.25
N ALA A 50 7.38 8.89 -2.92
CA ALA A 50 8.24 9.95 -2.39
C ALA A 50 8.44 11.08 -3.42
N ARG A 51 8.60 10.72 -4.70
CA ARG A 51 8.66 11.69 -5.81
C ARG A 51 7.39 12.51 -5.97
N ALA A 52 6.22 11.91 -5.75
CA ALA A 52 4.96 12.64 -5.85
C ALA A 52 4.73 13.61 -4.68
N GLU A 53 5.30 13.32 -3.50
CA GLU A 53 5.18 14.16 -2.30
C GLU A 53 6.22 15.28 -2.21
N ARG A 54 7.34 15.18 -2.93
CA ARG A 54 8.50 16.08 -2.81
C ARG A 54 8.20 17.58 -2.79
N ASP A 55 7.30 18.04 -3.64
CA ASP A 55 6.96 19.47 -3.78
C ASP A 55 5.51 19.77 -3.32
N MET A 56 4.96 18.87 -2.50
CA MET A 56 3.63 19.03 -1.90
C MET A 56 3.78 19.64 -0.50
N ASP A 57 2.87 20.53 -0.12
CA ASP A 57 2.91 21.17 1.20
C ASP A 57 2.58 20.17 2.33
N PRO A 58 3.55 19.83 3.20
CA PRO A 58 3.36 18.83 4.25
C PRO A 58 2.31 19.21 5.28
N SER A 59 2.06 20.52 5.49
CA SER A 59 1.06 21.00 6.46
C SER A 59 -0.37 20.54 6.11
N HIS A 60 -0.55 20.12 4.87
CA HIS A 60 -1.82 19.69 4.32
C HIS A 60 -1.88 18.18 4.03
N LYS A 61 -0.95 17.38 4.57
CA LYS A 61 -0.90 15.92 4.36
C LYS A 61 -2.19 15.20 4.80
N ASN A 62 -2.92 15.79 5.72
CA ASN A 62 -4.19 15.27 6.23
C ASN A 62 -5.41 15.75 5.43
N ASP A 63 -5.23 16.60 4.42
CA ASP A 63 -6.35 17.05 3.59
C ASP A 63 -6.84 15.92 2.68
N PRO A 64 -8.18 15.72 2.53
CA PRO A 64 -8.74 14.76 1.58
C PRO A 64 -8.30 15.01 0.13
N TRP A 65 -7.89 16.24 -0.16
CA TRP A 65 -7.46 16.71 -1.48
C TRP A 65 -5.93 16.80 -1.59
N TYR A 66 -5.16 16.18 -0.68
CA TYR A 66 -3.70 16.32 -0.64
C TYR A 66 -3.06 16.09 -2.00
N TYR A 67 -3.50 15.09 -2.77
CA TYR A 67 -2.98 14.81 -4.10
C TYR A 67 -3.69 15.56 -5.26
N ASP A 68 -4.67 16.43 -4.98
CA ASP A 68 -5.38 17.26 -5.96
C ASP A 68 -4.75 18.66 -6.11
N TRP A 69 -3.58 18.71 -6.75
CA TRP A 69 -2.81 19.95 -6.95
C TRP A 69 -3.57 21.07 -7.70
N ARG A 70 -4.59 20.74 -8.51
CA ARG A 70 -5.39 21.75 -9.23
C ARG A 70 -6.20 22.62 -8.27
N LYS A 71 -6.50 22.11 -7.08
CA LYS A 71 -7.22 22.84 -6.02
C LYS A 71 -6.31 23.70 -5.16
N ARG A 72 -4.98 23.74 -5.42
CA ARG A 72 -4.02 24.51 -4.63
C ARG A 72 -3.29 25.55 -5.50
N ARG A 73 -3.49 26.84 -5.19
CA ARG A 73 -2.76 27.93 -5.84
C ARG A 73 -1.30 27.90 -5.38
N GLY A 74 -0.36 27.88 -6.33
CA GLY A 74 1.07 28.08 -6.07
C GLY A 74 1.92 26.81 -5.91
N LEU A 75 1.31 25.62 -5.81
CA LEU A 75 2.03 24.35 -5.71
C LEU A 75 1.73 23.48 -6.93
N ARG A 76 2.77 23.14 -7.70
CA ARG A 76 2.68 22.24 -8.85
C ARG A 76 3.60 21.06 -8.60
N ALA A 77 3.07 19.85 -8.71
CA ALA A 77 3.88 18.65 -8.62
C ALA A 77 4.96 18.69 -9.72
N LYS A 78 6.23 18.60 -9.31
CA LYS A 78 7.38 18.55 -10.22
C LYS A 78 7.39 17.27 -11.06
N TYR A 79 6.95 16.15 -10.48
CA TYR A 79 6.88 14.84 -11.12
C TYR A 79 5.43 14.46 -11.40
N GLN A 80 4.84 15.09 -12.42
CA GLN A 80 3.44 14.85 -12.80
C GLN A 80 3.15 13.36 -13.07
N GLY A 81 4.07 12.64 -13.71
CA GLY A 81 3.91 11.20 -13.98
C GLY A 81 3.84 10.35 -12.71
N SER A 82 4.60 10.67 -11.66
CA SER A 82 4.53 9.96 -10.37
C SER A 82 3.19 10.20 -9.68
N LEU A 83 2.68 11.44 -9.76
CA LEU A 83 1.38 11.78 -9.21
C LEU A 83 0.23 11.12 -9.99
N GLU A 84 0.33 11.10 -11.32
CA GLU A 84 -0.60 10.41 -12.22
C GLU A 84 -0.66 8.92 -11.88
N HIS A 85 0.50 8.28 -11.69
CA HIS A 85 0.58 6.88 -11.30
C HIS A 85 -0.16 6.60 -9.98
N ILE A 86 0.12 7.37 -8.91
CA ILE A 86 -0.57 7.21 -7.60
C ILE A 86 -2.08 7.38 -7.70
N LYS A 87 -2.55 8.26 -8.59
CA LYS A 87 -3.99 8.49 -8.80
C LYS A 87 -4.65 7.36 -9.56
N GLN A 88 -3.97 6.82 -10.57
CA GLN A 88 -4.52 5.80 -11.44
C GLN A 88 -4.46 4.40 -10.83
N TRP A 89 -3.48 4.16 -9.94
CA TRP A 89 -3.32 2.88 -9.26
C TRP A 89 -4.09 2.85 -7.94
N TYR A 90 -4.87 1.78 -7.75
CA TYR A 90 -5.62 1.52 -6.53
C TYR A 90 -5.13 0.25 -5.84
N CYS A 91 -5.54 0.09 -4.59
CA CYS A 91 -5.12 -0.99 -3.68
C CYS A 91 -5.11 -2.39 -4.30
N HIS A 92 -6.22 -2.83 -4.90
CA HIS A 92 -6.33 -4.16 -5.49
C HIS A 92 -5.32 -4.37 -6.63
N VAL A 93 -5.21 -3.38 -7.51
CA VAL A 93 -4.31 -3.43 -8.67
C VAL A 93 -2.84 -3.39 -8.25
N ALA A 94 -2.50 -2.66 -7.17
CA ALA A 94 -1.14 -2.67 -6.63
C ALA A 94 -0.71 -4.08 -6.20
N VAL A 95 -1.58 -4.83 -5.53
CA VAL A 95 -1.29 -6.22 -5.12
C VAL A 95 -1.37 -7.17 -6.32
N ALA A 96 -2.33 -7.00 -7.23
CA ALA A 96 -2.39 -7.81 -8.45
C ALA A 96 -1.15 -7.63 -9.34
N ALA A 97 -0.57 -6.43 -9.39
CA ALA A 97 0.67 -6.19 -10.11
C ALA A 97 1.85 -6.99 -9.53
N LEU A 98 1.89 -7.23 -8.21
CA LEU A 98 2.87 -8.13 -7.62
C LEU A 98 2.70 -9.58 -8.08
N GLU A 99 1.46 -10.06 -8.18
CA GLU A 99 1.16 -11.42 -8.64
C GLU A 99 1.49 -11.64 -10.11
N ASN A 100 1.33 -10.59 -10.92
CA ASN A 100 1.61 -10.63 -12.36
C ASN A 100 3.01 -10.13 -12.72
N GLU A 101 3.81 -9.75 -11.73
CA GLU A 101 5.12 -9.09 -11.90
C GLU A 101 5.08 -7.89 -12.88
N ASP A 102 3.99 -7.11 -12.83
CA ASP A 102 3.72 -6.00 -13.74
C ASP A 102 4.29 -4.68 -13.21
N LEU A 103 5.29 -4.14 -13.91
CA LEU A 103 5.92 -2.85 -13.66
C LEU A 103 5.42 -1.73 -14.60
N SER A 104 4.30 -1.95 -15.29
CA SER A 104 3.79 -1.02 -16.27
C SER A 104 3.54 0.38 -15.67
N PRO A 105 3.87 1.46 -16.39
CA PRO A 105 3.63 2.81 -15.89
C PRO A 105 2.13 3.18 -15.94
N THR A 106 1.36 2.49 -16.79
CA THR A 106 -0.09 2.69 -17.00
C THR A 106 -0.91 1.84 -16.06
N ARG A 107 -2.13 2.28 -15.74
CA ARG A 107 -3.09 1.51 -14.95
C ARG A 107 -3.32 0.10 -15.53
N PRO A 108 -3.03 -0.97 -14.77
CA PRO A 108 -3.39 -2.33 -15.13
C PRO A 108 -4.92 -2.50 -15.26
N PRO A 109 -5.39 -3.51 -16.03
CA PRO A 109 -6.80 -3.84 -16.10
C PRO A 109 -7.38 -4.12 -14.70
N ASN A 110 -8.70 -4.01 -14.57
CA ASN A 110 -9.37 -4.35 -13.32
C ASN A 110 -9.12 -5.81 -12.94
N CYS A 111 -8.99 -6.07 -11.64
CA CYS A 111 -8.79 -7.40 -11.10
C CYS A 111 -9.97 -8.31 -11.49
N LYS A 112 -9.66 -9.51 -11.99
CA LYS A 112 -10.67 -10.55 -12.24
C LYS A 112 -11.27 -11.04 -10.91
N ARG A 113 -12.42 -11.71 -10.96
CA ARG A 113 -13.11 -12.20 -9.76
C ARG A 113 -12.22 -13.10 -8.90
N GLU A 114 -11.40 -13.94 -9.53
CA GLU A 114 -10.53 -14.92 -8.88
C GLU A 114 -9.43 -14.27 -8.04
N PHE A 115 -9.03 -13.03 -8.37
CA PHE A 115 -8.07 -12.27 -7.56
C PHE A 115 -8.53 -12.14 -6.11
N PHE A 116 -9.85 -12.10 -5.93
CA PHE A 116 -10.48 -11.87 -4.66
C PHE A 116 -10.95 -13.14 -3.94
N ASP A 117 -10.60 -14.32 -4.46
CA ASP A 117 -10.81 -15.56 -3.74
C ASP A 117 -9.96 -15.57 -2.46
N GLY A 118 -10.48 -16.16 -1.39
CA GLY A 118 -9.81 -16.21 -0.10
C GLY A 118 -10.76 -16.74 0.96
N ALA A 119 -10.22 -17.04 2.13
CA ALA A 119 -11.04 -17.40 3.29
C ALA A 119 -11.53 -16.12 3.97
N TYR A 120 -12.83 -15.87 3.93
CA TYR A 120 -13.43 -14.69 4.57
C TYR A 120 -13.88 -15.01 5.97
N LEU A 121 -13.41 -14.22 6.93
CA LEU A 121 -13.75 -14.32 8.34
C LEU A 121 -14.40 -13.01 8.80
N ALA A 122 -15.42 -13.13 9.64
CA ALA A 122 -15.93 -11.99 10.41
C ALA A 122 -14.95 -11.72 11.54
N ILE A 123 -14.36 -10.52 11.59
CA ILE A 123 -13.37 -10.14 12.59
C ILE A 123 -13.68 -8.72 13.06
N ASP A 124 -14.04 -8.61 14.34
CA ASP A 124 -14.41 -7.36 14.98
C ASP A 124 -13.34 -6.86 15.95
N GLN A 125 -12.26 -7.63 16.18
CA GLN A 125 -11.19 -7.28 17.11
C GLN A 125 -9.80 -7.41 16.46
N GLU A 126 -8.93 -6.44 16.70
CA GLU A 126 -7.57 -6.39 16.10
C GLU A 126 -6.76 -7.67 16.38
N PHE A 127 -6.83 -8.22 17.60
CA PHE A 127 -6.05 -9.41 17.94
C PHE A 127 -6.46 -10.64 17.12
N GLU A 128 -7.72 -10.74 16.69
CA GLU A 128 -8.21 -11.83 15.85
C GLU A 128 -7.68 -11.67 14.43
N LEU A 129 -7.63 -10.43 13.93
CA LEU A 129 -7.01 -10.10 12.65
C LEU A 129 -5.53 -10.51 12.63
N ARG A 130 -4.79 -10.17 13.70
CA ARG A 130 -3.39 -10.58 13.88
C ARG A 130 -3.24 -12.10 13.80
N LYS A 131 -4.02 -12.84 14.60
CA LYS A 131 -3.99 -14.31 14.61
C LYS A 131 -4.34 -14.93 13.26
N ALA A 132 -5.32 -14.36 12.55
CA ALA A 132 -5.69 -14.83 11.23
C ALA A 132 -4.53 -14.66 10.24
N VAL A 133 -3.92 -13.47 10.17
CA VAL A 133 -2.76 -13.23 9.30
C VAL A 133 -1.61 -14.19 9.62
N GLU A 134 -1.29 -14.39 10.89
CA GLU A 134 -0.26 -15.35 11.33
C GLU A 134 -0.60 -16.80 10.93
N PHE A 135 -1.88 -17.19 11.01
CA PHE A 135 -2.35 -18.52 10.64
C PHE A 135 -2.21 -18.80 9.13
N PHE A 136 -2.54 -17.84 8.28
CA PHE A 136 -2.37 -17.99 6.82
C PHE A 136 -0.89 -17.94 6.41
N GLY A 137 -0.05 -17.25 7.18
CA GLY A 137 1.38 -17.13 6.94
C GLY A 137 1.73 -16.02 5.94
N TYR A 138 3.02 -15.71 5.85
CA TYR A 138 3.53 -14.59 5.05
C TYR A 138 4.22 -15.08 3.77
N PRO A 139 4.15 -14.33 2.65
CA PRO A 139 3.38 -13.09 2.46
C PRO A 139 1.87 -13.35 2.33
N CYS A 140 1.07 -12.63 3.11
CA CYS A 140 -0.38 -12.79 3.18
C CYS A 140 -1.08 -11.65 2.43
N VAL A 141 -1.90 -11.97 1.44
CA VAL A 141 -2.84 -11.02 0.83
C VAL A 141 -4.10 -10.96 1.68
N VAL A 142 -4.47 -9.75 2.09
CA VAL A 142 -5.67 -9.49 2.88
C VAL A 142 -6.61 -8.58 2.11
N HIS A 143 -7.86 -9.01 1.98
CA HIS A 143 -8.97 -8.27 1.40
C HIS A 143 -9.86 -7.72 2.50
N VAL A 144 -10.25 -6.46 2.43
CA VAL A 144 -11.12 -5.82 3.41
C VAL A 144 -12.49 -5.57 2.80
N SER A 145 -13.56 -5.97 3.51
CA SER A 145 -14.94 -5.87 3.06
C SER A 145 -15.87 -5.46 4.20
N THR A 146 -16.89 -4.64 3.90
CA THR A 146 -17.94 -4.28 4.87
C THR A 146 -19.04 -5.33 4.90
N GLU A 147 -19.28 -6.03 3.80
CA GLU A 147 -20.35 -7.02 3.68
C GLU A 147 -19.82 -8.34 3.09
N LEU A 148 -20.40 -9.46 3.53
CA LEU A 148 -20.09 -10.79 3.01
C LEU A 148 -20.89 -11.05 1.71
N GLY A 149 -20.63 -10.24 0.68
CA GLY A 149 -21.33 -10.34 -0.61
C GLY A 149 -22.79 -9.87 -0.57
N ASN A 150 -23.21 -9.14 -1.60
CA ASN A 150 -24.65 -8.95 -1.86
C ASN A 150 -25.24 -10.23 -2.51
N SER A 151 -26.57 -10.27 -2.68
CA SER A 151 -27.34 -11.40 -3.25
C SER A 151 -26.91 -11.88 -4.65
N SER A 152 -25.97 -11.19 -5.29
CA SER A 152 -25.37 -11.54 -6.60
C SER A 152 -23.95 -12.12 -6.47
N GLY A 153 -23.45 -12.33 -5.25
CA GLY A 153 -22.11 -12.86 -4.97
C GLY A 153 -20.98 -11.84 -5.17
N GLU A 154 -21.30 -10.55 -5.31
CA GLU A 154 -20.32 -9.49 -5.35
C GLU A 154 -20.01 -9.01 -3.94
N THR A 155 -18.82 -9.33 -3.48
CA THR A 155 -18.22 -8.76 -2.27
C THR A 155 -17.93 -7.27 -2.49
N THR A 156 -18.47 -6.38 -1.67
CA THR A 156 -18.13 -4.95 -1.61
C THR A 156 -16.74 -4.78 -1.00
N LYS A 157 -15.73 -5.27 -1.73
CA LYS A 157 -14.32 -5.19 -1.39
C LYS A 157 -13.84 -3.78 -1.70
N PHE A 158 -13.35 -3.09 -0.69
CA PHE A 158 -12.90 -1.71 -0.85
C PHE A 158 -11.39 -1.57 -0.68
N HIS A 159 -10.69 -2.56 -0.11
CA HIS A 159 -9.24 -2.52 0.05
C HIS A 159 -8.56 -3.89 -0.06
N THR A 160 -7.32 -3.91 -0.54
CA THR A 160 -6.41 -5.06 -0.48
C THR A 160 -5.03 -4.57 -0.07
N PHE A 161 -4.35 -5.32 0.79
CA PHE A 161 -2.97 -5.09 1.17
C PHE A 161 -2.17 -6.39 1.27
N LEU A 162 -0.85 -6.26 1.44
CA LEU A 162 0.08 -7.35 1.64
C LEU A 162 0.69 -7.28 3.03
N ALA A 163 0.37 -8.22 3.90
CA ALA A 163 1.08 -8.40 5.16
C ALA A 163 2.36 -9.23 4.90
N LEU A 164 3.49 -8.71 5.35
CA LEU A 164 4.81 -9.21 4.99
C LEU A 164 5.52 -9.93 6.14
N GLY A 165 5.05 -9.82 7.37
CA GLY A 165 5.69 -10.50 8.50
C GLY A 165 5.91 -9.58 9.68
N HIS A 166 6.71 -10.04 10.63
CA HIS A 166 7.03 -9.30 11.83
C HIS A 166 8.15 -8.30 11.57
N GLY A 167 7.90 -7.05 11.95
CA GLY A 167 8.92 -6.01 11.97
C GLY A 167 9.84 -6.14 13.20
N PRO A 168 10.85 -5.27 13.30
CA PRO A 168 11.83 -5.31 14.40
C PRO A 168 11.25 -5.17 15.82
N LYS A 169 10.02 -4.65 15.97
CA LYS A 169 9.35 -4.50 17.27
C LYS A 169 8.24 -5.55 17.48
N GLY A 170 8.15 -6.56 16.61
CA GLY A 170 7.14 -7.63 16.69
C GLY A 170 5.74 -7.22 16.22
N GLU A 171 5.60 -6.07 15.58
CA GLU A 171 4.41 -5.65 14.85
C GLU A 171 4.31 -6.37 13.50
N ILE A 172 3.10 -6.66 13.02
CA ILE A 172 2.95 -7.15 11.64
C ILE A 172 3.08 -5.95 10.70
N VAL A 173 4.07 -6.00 9.81
CA VAL A 173 4.34 -5.00 8.79
C VAL A 173 3.49 -5.28 7.56
N VAL A 174 2.88 -4.23 7.04
CA VAL A 174 2.02 -4.23 5.86
C VAL A 174 2.59 -3.27 4.82
N TRP A 175 2.66 -3.73 3.57
CA TRP A 175 2.77 -2.85 2.41
C TRP A 175 1.40 -2.68 1.77
N GLU A 176 1.01 -1.44 1.52
CA GLU A 176 -0.28 -1.15 0.90
C GLU A 176 -0.29 0.13 0.09
N LYS A 177 -1.36 0.26 -0.69
CA LYS A 177 -1.80 1.50 -1.34
C LYS A 177 -3.14 1.88 -0.75
N GLN A 178 -3.22 2.93 0.09
CA GLN A 178 -4.36 3.24 0.97
C GLN A 178 -5.65 3.74 0.23
N ARG A 179 -6.10 3.09 -0.86
CA ARG A 179 -7.20 3.46 -1.80
C ARG A 179 -6.76 4.28 -3.03
N ILE A 180 -7.73 4.71 -3.85
CA ILE A 180 -7.54 5.56 -5.04
C ILE A 180 -7.02 6.93 -4.61
N GLY A 181 -5.90 7.36 -5.19
CA GLY A 181 -5.31 8.67 -4.92
C GLY A 181 -4.64 8.85 -3.56
N LEU A 182 -4.58 7.82 -2.71
CA LEU A 182 -3.89 7.82 -1.41
C LEU A 182 -2.53 7.11 -1.48
N PRO A 183 -1.61 7.24 -0.50
CA PRO A 183 -0.21 6.86 -0.69
C PRO A 183 0.05 5.35 -0.77
N TYR A 184 1.15 4.96 -1.43
CA TYR A 184 1.87 3.74 -1.09
C TYR A 184 2.58 3.94 0.26
N ARG A 185 2.50 2.95 1.14
CA ARG A 185 3.10 3.05 2.48
C ARG A 185 3.48 1.70 3.06
N VAL A 186 4.43 1.76 4.00
CA VAL A 186 4.79 0.67 4.91
C VAL A 186 4.25 1.05 6.29
N VAL A 187 3.34 0.25 6.82
CA VAL A 187 2.59 0.53 8.07
C VAL A 187 2.41 -0.74 8.88
N SER A 188 1.96 -0.62 10.13
CA SER A 188 1.58 -1.77 10.94
C SER A 188 0.16 -2.25 10.61
N LEU A 189 -0.11 -3.54 10.85
CA LEU A 189 -1.45 -4.11 10.74
C LEU A 189 -2.45 -3.41 11.67
N SER A 190 -2.00 -2.99 12.86
CA SER A 190 -2.79 -2.19 13.82
C SER A 190 -3.28 -0.89 13.18
N GLN A 191 -2.39 -0.16 12.50
CA GLN A 191 -2.76 1.07 11.80
C GLN A 191 -3.75 0.81 10.64
N VAL A 192 -3.60 -0.30 9.92
CA VAL A 192 -4.55 -0.70 8.88
C VAL A 192 -5.92 -1.02 9.49
N TYR A 193 -5.96 -1.74 10.61
CA TYR A 193 -7.20 -2.04 11.32
C TYR A 193 -7.92 -0.75 11.75
N ASP A 194 -7.21 0.23 12.30
CA ASP A 194 -7.77 1.53 12.68
C ASP A 194 -8.34 2.30 11.48
N ASP A 195 -7.58 2.35 10.38
CA ASP A 195 -7.96 3.02 9.12
C ASP A 195 -9.21 2.40 8.47
N TYR A 196 -9.51 1.15 8.82
CA TYR A 196 -10.63 0.36 8.31
C TYR A 196 -11.51 -0.21 9.43
N SER A 197 -11.67 0.54 10.53
CA SER A 197 -12.46 0.15 11.72
C SER A 197 -13.95 -0.13 11.48
N HIS A 198 -14.47 0.21 10.30
CA HIS A 198 -15.83 -0.10 9.85
C HIS A 198 -15.92 -1.40 9.02
N ALA A 199 -14.80 -2.10 8.83
CA ALA A 199 -14.77 -3.38 8.16
C ALA A 199 -15.26 -4.49 9.09
N HIS A 200 -16.06 -5.40 8.56
CA HIS A 200 -16.56 -6.55 9.31
C HIS A 200 -15.97 -7.87 8.80
N PHE A 201 -15.57 -7.91 7.52
CA PHE A 201 -15.11 -9.13 6.88
C PHE A 201 -13.72 -8.96 6.27
N TRP A 202 -12.87 -9.92 6.55
CA TRP A 202 -11.48 -9.94 6.12
C TRP A 202 -11.21 -11.23 5.37
N GLY A 203 -10.76 -11.12 4.12
CA GLY A 203 -10.44 -12.25 3.26
C GLY A 203 -8.94 -12.51 3.25
N PHE A 204 -8.53 -13.74 3.50
CA PHE A 204 -7.12 -14.10 3.62
C PHE A 204 -6.72 -15.15 2.58
N ARG A 205 -5.51 -14.99 2.03
CA ARG A 205 -4.84 -16.01 1.23
C ARG A 205 -3.35 -15.69 1.08
N ASN A 206 -2.59 -16.67 0.62
CA ASN A 206 -1.20 -16.44 0.23
C ASN A 206 -1.12 -15.62 -1.06
N LEU A 207 -0.02 -14.87 -1.22
CA LEU A 207 0.32 -14.24 -2.49
C LEU A 207 0.50 -15.33 -3.56
N ARG A 208 -0.09 -15.12 -4.74
CA ARG A 208 0.06 -16.06 -5.85
C ARG A 208 1.35 -15.80 -6.59
N SER A 209 2.05 -16.87 -6.95
CA SER A 209 3.19 -16.83 -7.87
C SER A 209 2.69 -16.64 -9.30
N SER A 210 3.40 -15.85 -10.11
CA SER A 210 3.28 -15.93 -11.56
C SER A 210 3.81 -17.30 -12.00
N THR A 211 2.89 -18.21 -12.35
CA THR A 211 3.23 -19.48 -13.01
C THR A 211 3.77 -19.25 -14.42
#